data_AF-A0A3D1XVF1-F1
#
_entry.id   AF-A0A3D1XVF1-F1
#
_cell.length_a   1.000
_cell.length_b   1.000
_cell.length_c   1.000
_cell.angle_alpha   90.00
_cell.angle_beta   90.00
_cell.angle_gamma   90.00
#
_symmetry.space_group_name_H-M   'P 1'
#
loop_
_entity.id
_entity.type
_entity.pdbx_description
1 polymer ?
#
loop_
_entity_poly.entity_id
_entity_poly.type
_entity_poly.pdbx_seq_one_letter_code
_entity_poly.pdbx_strand_id
1 'polypeptide(L)'
;MKILDKMTPRERFIAALERKFLKGRVPHFELVFFLTMEAFGKVHPSHRSYHQWGQMSEKERNLHRNEIADIYIVTAERFEHSAIFLHPNPNTEEETLWKHYAYS
;
A
#
# COMPACT_ATOMS: atom_id res chain seq x y z
N MET A 1 25.83 -3.86 23.07
CA MET A 1 24.46 -4.36 23.33
C MET A 1 23.52 -3.61 22.39
N LYS A 2 23.12 -4.21 21.26
CA LYS A 2 22.14 -3.57 20.35
C LYS A 2 20.81 -3.51 21.08
N ILE A 3 20.21 -2.33 21.14
CA ILE A 3 18.90 -2.09 21.75
C ILE A 3 17.90 -3.01 21.03
N LEU A 4 17.37 -4.02 21.74
CA LEU A 4 16.33 -4.95 21.29
C LEU A 4 14.95 -4.28 21.13
N ASP A 5 14.90 -2.94 21.11
CA ASP A 5 13.68 -2.17 21.40
C ASP A 5 13.03 -1.48 20.19
N LYS A 6 13.60 -1.55 18.97
CA LYS A 6 12.87 -1.06 17.79
C LYS A 6 13.09 -1.94 16.57
N MET A 7 12.39 -3.07 16.53
CA MET A 7 12.05 -3.69 15.24
C MET A 7 11.18 -2.71 14.46
N THR A 8 11.55 -2.43 13.21
CA THR A 8 10.69 -1.72 12.26
C THR A 8 9.38 -2.48 12.04
N PRO A 9 8.30 -1.83 11.57
CA PRO A 9 7.06 -2.52 11.21
C PRO A 9 7.29 -3.72 10.29
N ARG A 10 8.19 -3.58 9.30
CA ARG A 10 8.60 -4.65 8.38
C ARG A 10 9.24 -5.84 9.10
N GLU A 11 10.27 -5.59 9.91
CA GLU A 11 10.97 -6.67 10.65
C GLU A 11 10.02 -7.40 11.60
N ARG A 12 9.12 -6.65 12.23
CA ARG A 12 8.13 -7.18 13.13
C ARG A 12 7.09 -8.04 12.41
N PHE A 13 6.65 -7.62 11.23
CA PHE A 13 5.74 -8.38 10.38
C PHE A 13 6.38 -9.70 9.90
N ILE A 14 7.66 -9.66 9.47
CA ILE A 14 8.43 -10.85 9.09
C ILE A 14 8.55 -11.81 10.29
N ALA A 15 8.92 -11.30 11.45
CA ALA A 15 9.05 -12.12 12.66
C ALA A 15 7.73 -12.81 13.05
N ALA A 16 6.58 -12.15 12.86
CA ALA A 16 5.27 -12.76 13.06
C ALA A 16 5.03 -13.93 12.10
N LEU A 17 5.31 -13.75 10.81
CA LEU A 17 5.16 -14.81 9.79
C LEU A 17 6.09 -16.01 10.05
N GLU A 18 7.30 -15.74 10.55
CA GLU A 18 8.28 -16.76 10.95
C GLU A 18 7.99 -17.40 12.32
N ARG A 19 6.86 -17.06 12.95
CA ARG A 19 6.42 -17.58 14.25
C ARG A 19 7.42 -17.29 15.39
N LYS A 20 8.17 -16.19 15.28
CA LYS A 20 9.06 -15.71 16.35
C LYS A 20 8.23 -15.04 17.45
N PHE A 21 8.75 -15.07 18.67
CA PHE A 21 8.12 -14.36 19.79
C PHE A 21 8.11 -12.85 19.55
N LEU A 22 6.95 -12.23 19.77
CA LEU A 22 6.76 -10.78 19.70
C LEU A 22 6.12 -10.27 20.99
N LYS A 23 6.67 -9.19 21.54
CA LYS A 23 6.07 -8.47 22.66
C LYS A 23 5.03 -7.46 22.15
N GLY A 24 3.89 -7.34 22.85
CA GLY A 24 2.83 -6.38 22.54
C GLY A 24 1.83 -6.86 21.46
N ARG A 25 1.13 -5.91 20.83
CA ARG A 25 0.06 -6.16 19.84
C ARG A 25 0.58 -6.91 18.61
N VAL A 26 -0.02 -8.00 18.17
CA VAL A 26 0.37 -8.68 16.92
C VAL A 26 0.33 -7.70 15.74
N PRO A 27 1.32 -7.68 14.82
CA PRO A 27 1.29 -6.78 13.68
C PRO A 27 0.08 -7.09 12.79
N HIS A 28 -0.64 -6.04 12.39
CA HIS A 28 -1.89 -6.14 11.62
C HIS A 28 -1.86 -5.22 10.40
N PHE A 29 -2.71 -5.52 9.43
CA PHE A 29 -2.97 -4.72 8.24
C PHE A 29 -4.29 -5.20 7.63
N GLU A 30 -4.84 -4.43 6.71
CA GLU A 30 -6.06 -4.79 5.99
C GLU A 30 -5.75 -5.33 4.59
N LEU A 31 -6.45 -6.40 4.21
CA LEU A 31 -6.40 -6.88 2.83
C LEU A 31 -7.17 -5.93 1.90
N VAL A 32 -8.27 -5.35 2.39
CA VAL A 32 -9.08 -4.38 1.64
C VAL A 32 -9.64 -3.34 2.61
N PHE A 33 -9.39 -2.05 2.36
CA PHE A 33 -9.81 -0.96 3.24
C PHE A 33 -10.69 0.05 2.50
N PHE A 34 -12.01 0.00 2.68
CA PHE A 34 -12.94 0.85 1.92
C PHE A 34 -13.32 2.17 2.59
N LEU A 35 -12.95 2.41 3.86
CA LEU A 35 -13.32 3.63 4.59
C LEU A 35 -12.47 4.86 4.18
N THR A 36 -11.83 4.85 3.01
CA THR A 36 -11.02 5.98 2.51
C THR A 36 -11.83 7.25 2.30
N MET A 37 -13.12 7.14 1.95
CA MET A 37 -14.00 8.30 1.82
C MET A 37 -14.31 8.90 3.20
N GLU A 38 -14.67 8.06 4.15
CA GLU A 38 -14.96 8.51 5.53
C GLU A 38 -13.71 9.06 6.22
N ALA A 39 -12.57 8.39 6.08
CA ALA A 39 -11.34 8.74 6.77
C ALA A 39 -10.60 9.92 6.12
N PHE A 40 -10.66 10.08 4.79
CA PHE A 40 -9.80 11.01 4.05
C PHE A 40 -10.54 11.87 3.01
N GLY A 41 -11.85 11.67 2.81
CA GLY A 41 -12.61 12.33 1.75
C GLY A 41 -12.17 11.91 0.34
N LYS A 42 -11.56 10.73 0.19
CA LYS A 42 -11.02 10.23 -1.08
C LYS A 42 -11.71 8.94 -1.51
N VAL A 43 -11.96 8.80 -2.82
CA VAL A 43 -12.49 7.56 -3.39
C VAL A 43 -11.40 6.48 -3.40
N HIS A 44 -11.70 5.31 -2.83
CA HIS A 44 -10.81 4.15 -2.85
C HIS A 44 -10.38 3.81 -4.28
N PRO A 45 -9.10 3.47 -4.54
CA PRO A 45 -8.60 3.15 -5.88
C PRO A 45 -9.44 2.12 -6.64
N SER A 46 -9.89 1.05 -5.98
CA SER A 46 -10.71 -0.01 -6.60
C SER A 46 -12.15 0.41 -6.93
N HIS A 47 -12.61 1.58 -6.48
CA HIS A 47 -13.93 2.13 -6.82
C HIS A 47 -13.87 3.09 -8.03
N ARG A 48 -12.69 3.34 -8.58
CA ARG A 48 -12.51 4.22 -9.75
C ARG A 48 -12.67 3.42 -11.05
N SER A 49 -13.07 4.12 -12.11
CA SER A 49 -13.17 3.57 -13.46
C SER A 49 -11.88 3.84 -14.24
N TYR A 50 -11.20 2.79 -14.70
CA TYR A 50 -9.94 2.88 -15.45
C TYR A 50 -10.09 2.50 -16.93
N HIS A 51 -11.31 2.48 -17.48
CA HIS A 51 -11.57 2.06 -18.87
C HIS A 51 -10.81 2.90 -19.91
N GLN A 52 -10.45 4.14 -19.57
CA GLN A 52 -9.71 5.06 -20.43
C GLN A 52 -8.21 5.14 -20.07
N TRP A 53 -7.70 4.24 -19.21
CA TRP A 53 -6.29 4.27 -18.77
C TRP A 53 -5.29 4.30 -19.93
N GLY A 54 -5.51 3.48 -20.96
CA GLY A 54 -4.65 3.45 -22.15
C GLY A 54 -4.78 4.68 -23.06
N GLN A 55 -5.76 5.56 -22.82
CA GLN A 55 -5.94 6.82 -23.53
C GLN A 55 -5.30 8.01 -22.78
N MET A 56 -4.93 7.80 -21.51
CA MET A 56 -4.28 8.82 -20.69
C MET A 56 -2.81 8.95 -21.07
N SER A 57 -2.31 10.19 -21.02
CA SER A 57 -0.89 10.47 -21.08
C SER A 57 -0.15 9.85 -19.89
N GLU A 58 1.15 9.65 -20.04
CA GLU A 58 2.01 9.18 -18.96
C GLU A 58 1.98 10.10 -17.73
N LYS A 59 1.83 11.41 -17.95
CA LYS A 59 1.67 12.38 -16.86
C LYS A 59 0.40 12.14 -16.06
N GLU A 60 -0.73 11.91 -16.72
CA GLU A 60 -2.00 11.60 -16.06
C GLU A 60 -1.95 10.28 -15.29
N ARG A 61 -1.38 9.23 -15.90
CA ARG A 61 -1.17 7.94 -15.22
C ARG A 61 -0.30 8.08 -13.96
N ASN A 62 0.76 8.90 -14.02
CA ASN A 62 1.59 9.19 -12.85
C ASN A 62 0.85 9.94 -11.74
N LEU A 63 -0.04 10.87 -12.09
CA LEU A 63 -0.88 11.54 -11.08
C LEU A 63 -1.78 10.53 -10.36
N HIS A 64 -2.40 9.61 -11.10
CA HIS A 64 -3.18 8.52 -10.50
C HIS A 64 -2.32 7.60 -9.62
N ARG A 65 -1.16 7.13 -10.10
CA ARG A 65 -0.25 6.27 -9.33
C ARG A 65 0.18 6.91 -8.01
N ASN A 66 0.58 8.18 -8.05
CA ASN A 66 1.01 8.91 -6.85
C ASN A 66 -0.15 9.06 -5.87
N GLU A 67 -1.34 9.42 -6.35
CA GLU A 67 -2.51 9.54 -5.47
C GLU A 67 -2.91 8.20 -4.83
N ILE A 68 -2.85 7.10 -5.59
CA ILE A 68 -3.10 5.75 -5.08
C ILE A 68 -2.07 5.37 -4.00
N ALA A 69 -0.79 5.65 -4.24
CA ALA A 69 0.27 5.43 -3.26
C ALA A 69 0.04 6.23 -1.98
N ASP A 70 -0.32 7.52 -2.10
CA ASP A 70 -0.62 8.39 -0.97
C ASP A 70 -1.80 7.86 -0.14
N ILE A 71 -2.86 7.36 -0.79
CA ILE A 71 -4.01 6.76 -0.11
C ILE A 71 -3.59 5.54 0.72
N TYR A 72 -2.72 4.67 0.18
CA TYR A 72 -2.24 3.51 0.93
C TYR A 72 -1.33 3.90 2.09
N ILE A 73 -0.46 4.90 1.90
CA ILE A 73 0.43 5.40 2.95
C ILE A 73 -0.39 5.99 4.10
N VAL A 74 -1.30 6.93 3.80
CA VAL A 74 -2.10 7.58 4.85
C VAL A 74 -3.03 6.57 5.55
N THR A 75 -3.50 5.54 4.85
CA THR A 75 -4.25 4.44 5.47
C THR A 75 -3.38 3.67 6.47
N ALA A 76 -2.17 3.28 6.08
CA ALA A 76 -1.26 2.56 6.96
C ALA A 76 -0.85 3.39 8.18
N GLU A 77 -0.62 4.69 8.00
CA GLU A 77 -0.28 5.60 9.09
C GLU A 77 -1.46 5.81 10.05
N ARG A 78 -2.66 6.06 9.53
CA ARG A 78 -3.85 6.35 10.34
C ARG A 78 -4.29 5.16 11.20
N PHE A 79 -4.16 3.95 10.69
CA PHE A 79 -4.62 2.71 11.33
C PHE A 79 -3.48 1.83 11.87
N GLU A 80 -2.27 2.39 11.92
CA GLU A 80 -1.07 1.75 12.45
C GLU A 80 -0.79 0.37 11.81
N HIS A 81 -0.99 0.26 10.50
CA HIS A 81 -0.73 -0.98 9.79
C HIS A 81 0.77 -1.28 9.75
N SER A 82 1.10 -2.56 9.92
CA SER A 82 2.48 -3.04 9.84
C SER A 82 2.92 -3.38 8.41
N ALA A 83 1.98 -3.41 7.47
CA ALA A 83 2.21 -3.67 6.05
C ALA A 83 1.16 -2.94 5.18
N ILE A 84 1.50 -2.72 3.92
CA ILE A 84 0.58 -2.23 2.89
C ILE A 84 0.34 -3.38 1.92
N PHE A 85 -0.92 -3.75 1.72
CA PHE A 85 -1.30 -4.68 0.66
C PHE A 85 -1.63 -3.87 -0.60
N LEU A 86 -0.81 -4.04 -1.63
CA LEU A 86 -0.96 -3.28 -2.88
C LEU A 86 -2.03 -3.91 -3.76
N HIS A 87 -3.02 -3.11 -4.15
CA HIS A 87 -3.90 -3.41 -5.28
C HIS A 87 -3.51 -2.53 -6.47
N PRO A 88 -2.85 -3.09 -7.50
CA PRO A 88 -2.62 -2.38 -8.76
C PRO A 88 -3.94 -1.96 -9.38
N ASN A 89 -4.03 -0.71 -9.82
CA ASN A 89 -5.23 -0.16 -10.44
C ASN A 89 -4.83 0.73 -11.63
N PRO A 90 -5.21 0.38 -12.88
CA PRO A 90 -5.89 -0.86 -13.26
C PRO A 90 -5.07 -2.12 -12.96
N ASN A 91 -5.73 -3.25 -12.78
CA ASN A 91 -5.09 -4.53 -12.45
C ASN A 91 -4.45 -5.17 -13.69
N THR A 92 -3.43 -4.52 -14.25
CA THR A 92 -2.63 -5.02 -15.38
C THR A 92 -1.22 -5.39 -14.93
N GLU A 93 -0.52 -6.21 -15.71
CA GLU A 93 0.87 -6.57 -15.43
C GLU A 93 1.78 -5.34 -15.45
N GLU A 94 1.58 -4.41 -16.39
CA GLU A 94 2.33 -3.14 -16.47
C GLU A 94 2.22 -2.34 -15.18
N GLU A 95 1.01 -2.16 -14.63
CA GLU A 95 0.83 -1.39 -13.40
C GLU A 95 1.26 -2.16 -12.14
N THR A 96 1.24 -3.49 -12.18
CA THR A 96 1.76 -4.34 -11.11
C THR A 96 3.28 -4.27 -11.03
N LEU A 97 3.95 -4.25 -12.19
CA LEU A 97 5.40 -4.35 -12.32
C LEU A 97 6.06 -3.03 -12.69
N TRP A 98 5.32 -1.91 -12.69
CA TRP A 98 5.73 -0.59 -13.22
C TRP A 98 7.18 -0.18 -12.90
N LYS A 99 7.66 -0.40 -11.67
CA LYS A 99 9.03 -0.05 -11.27
C LYS A 99 10.13 -0.86 -11.97
N HIS A 100 9.83 -2.04 -12.50
CA HIS A 100 10.80 -2.89 -13.20
C HIS A 100 11.00 -2.46 -14.66
N TYR A 101 10.02 -1.82 -15.29
CA TYR A 101 10.08 -1.40 -16.70
C TYR A 101 10.55 0.05 -16.90
N ALA A 102 10.44 0.91 -15.89
CA ALA A 102 10.86 2.32 -15.99
C ALA A 102 12.39 2.53 -15.90
N TYR A 103 13.16 1.49 -15.56
CA TYR A 103 14.62 1.53 -15.42
C TYR A 103 15.33 0.43 -16.24
N SER A 104 14.63 -0.20 -17.18
CA SER A 104 15.16 -1.20 -18.11
C SER A 104 15.32 -0.63 -19.51
#